data_AF-A0AAW9I8Q6-F1
#
_entry.id   AF-A0AAW9I8Q6-F1
#
_cell.length_a   1.000
_cell.length_b   1.000
_cell.length_c   1.000
_cell.angle_alpha   90.00
_cell.angle_beta   90.00
_cell.angle_gamma   90.00
#
_symmetry.space_group_name_H-M   'P 1'
#
loop_
_entity.id
_entity.type
_entity.pdbx_description
1 polymer ?
#
loop_
_entity_poly.entity_id
_entity_poly.type
_entity_poly.pdbx_seq_one_letter_code
_entity_poly.pdbx_strand_id
1 'polypeptide(L)'
;RELRLLGEKGNKEALNELIIRGKKGDKCAMAEIVSIYEGLIHKYSTRFFINGYDVEDLKQIARSVIIESISKFDGDHGSEFIFFISTNVKNKLGTMCKKKENRLDFSSLDSPIGEGITIGETIKD
;
A
#
# COMPACT_ATOMS: atom_id res chain seq x y z
N ARG A 1 -11.63 -15.02 -30.28
CA ARG A 1 -10.27 -14.77 -29.72
C ARG A 1 -9.84 -13.31 -29.97
N GLU A 2 -10.02 -12.77 -31.18
CA GLU A 2 -9.68 -11.37 -31.51
C GLU A 2 -10.54 -10.32 -30.80
N LEU A 3 -11.84 -10.56 -30.59
CA LEU A 3 -12.73 -9.64 -29.87
C LEU A 3 -12.30 -9.38 -28.40
N ARG A 4 -11.64 -10.36 -27.76
CA ARG A 4 -11.12 -10.22 -26.38
C ARG A 4 -9.85 -9.37 -26.35
N LEU A 5 -9.00 -9.53 -27.36
CA LEU A 5 -7.76 -8.76 -27.54
C LEU A 5 -8.05 -7.30 -27.89
N LEU A 6 -9.09 -7.02 -28.68
CA LEU A 6 -9.56 -5.66 -28.96
C LEU A 6 -10.08 -4.95 -27.69
N GLY A 7 -10.82 -5.66 -26.83
CA GLY A 7 -11.26 -5.14 -25.53
C GLY A 7 -10.11 -4.87 -24.56
N GLU A 8 -9.10 -5.74 -24.51
CA GLU A 8 -7.90 -5.56 -23.69
C GLU A 8 -7.01 -4.42 -24.18
N LYS A 9 -6.87 -4.28 -25.51
CA LYS A 9 -6.08 -3.21 -26.14
C LYS A 9 -6.74 -1.84 -25.99
N GLY A 10 -8.05 -1.76 -26.19
CA GLY A 10 -8.83 -0.53 -25.95
C GLY A 10 -8.81 -0.09 -24.48
N ASN A 11 -8.80 -1.03 -23.54
CA ASN A 11 -8.67 -0.74 -22.11
C ASN A 11 -7.27 -0.20 -21.76
N LYS A 12 -6.22 -0.73 -22.38
CA LYS A 12 -4.84 -0.25 -22.18
C LYS A 12 -4.61 1.15 -22.76
N GLU A 13 -5.17 1.45 -23.93
CA GLU A 13 -5.09 2.79 -24.54
C GLU A 13 -5.87 3.82 -23.71
N ALA A 14 -7.09 3.48 -23.26
CA ALA A 14 -7.88 4.32 -22.37
C ALA A 14 -7.16 4.59 -21.03
N LEU A 15 -6.56 3.57 -20.42
CA LEU A 15 -5.77 3.72 -19.20
C LEU A 15 -4.56 4.64 -19.42
N ASN A 16 -3.86 4.50 -20.55
CA ASN A 16 -2.73 5.37 -20.87
C ASN A 16 -3.17 6.83 -21.02
N GLU A 17 -4.32 7.09 -21.64
CA GLU A 17 -4.89 8.44 -21.73
C GLU A 17 -5.18 9.01 -20.34
N LEU A 18 -5.80 8.23 -19.46
CA LEU A 18 -6.06 8.64 -18.08
C LEU A 18 -4.76 8.95 -17.33
N ILE A 19 -3.70 8.17 -17.53
CA ILE A 19 -2.39 8.41 -16.92
C ILE A 19 -1.80 9.73 -17.42
N ILE A 20 -1.85 9.99 -18.74
CA ILE A 20 -1.34 11.24 -19.34
C ILE A 20 -2.12 12.45 -18.79
N ARG A 21 -3.44 12.35 -18.70
CA ARG A 21 -4.29 13.41 -18.14
C ARG A 21 -4.03 13.61 -16.65
N GLY A 22 -3.95 12.51 -15.89
CA GLY A 22 -3.64 12.53 -14.46
C GLY A 22 -2.29 13.17 -14.17
N LYS A 23 -1.26 12.91 -14.97
CA LYS A 23 0.05 13.59 -14.86
C LYS A 23 -0.03 15.11 -15.03
N LYS A 24 -0.98 15.59 -15.85
CA LYS A 24 -1.24 17.02 -16.04
C LYS A 24 -2.06 17.65 -14.91
N GLY A 25 -2.41 16.89 -13.87
CA GLY A 25 -3.20 17.36 -12.73
C GLY A 25 -4.71 17.20 -12.90
N ASP A 26 -5.18 16.45 -13.91
CA ASP A 26 -6.60 16.17 -14.09
C ASP A 26 -7.13 15.29 -12.94
N LYS A 27 -7.89 15.90 -12.03
CA LYS A 27 -8.47 15.24 -10.86
C LYS A 27 -9.51 14.18 -11.25
N CYS A 28 -10.25 14.39 -12.34
CA CYS A 28 -11.22 13.41 -12.82
C CYS A 28 -10.50 12.15 -13.31
N ALA A 29 -9.42 12.33 -14.09
CA ALA A 29 -8.61 11.20 -14.55
C ALA A 29 -7.95 10.45 -13.38
N MET A 30 -7.44 11.16 -12.36
CA MET A 30 -6.90 10.53 -11.15
C MET A 30 -7.97 9.73 -10.40
N ALA A 31 -9.18 10.28 -10.24
CA ALA A 31 -10.29 9.62 -9.56
C ALA A 31 -10.74 8.36 -10.31
N GLU A 32 -10.77 8.42 -11.64
CA GLU A 32 -11.10 7.28 -12.49
C GLU A 32 -10.06 6.16 -12.38
N ILE A 33 -8.77 6.49 -12.40
CA ILE A 33 -7.68 5.53 -12.15
C ILE A 33 -7.84 4.88 -10.77
N VAL A 34 -8.12 5.67 -9.73
CA VAL A 34 -8.36 5.14 -8.38
C VAL A 34 -9.55 4.17 -8.38
N SER A 35 -10.65 4.51 -9.05
CA SER A 35 -11.82 3.65 -9.17
C SER A 35 -11.51 2.33 -9.89
N ILE A 36 -10.73 2.37 -10.97
CA ILE A 36 -10.30 1.16 -11.71
C ILE A 36 -9.54 0.20 -10.78
N TYR A 37 -8.75 0.74 -9.86
CA TYR A 37 -7.92 -0.04 -8.94
C TYR A 37 -8.51 -0.22 -7.53
N GLU A 38 -9.80 0.03 -7.32
CA GLU A 38 -10.43 -0.12 -5.99
C GLU A 38 -10.32 -1.56 -5.45
N GLY A 39 -10.38 -2.58 -6.32
CA GLY A 39 -10.14 -3.97 -5.93
C GLY A 39 -8.71 -4.23 -5.42
N LEU A 40 -7.71 -3.57 -6.02
CA LEU A 40 -6.32 -3.62 -5.57
C LEU A 40 -6.16 -2.90 -4.23
N ILE A 41 -6.77 -1.73 -4.09
CA ILE A 41 -6.82 -0.95 -2.84
C ILE A 41 -7.39 -1.82 -1.73
N HIS A 42 -8.57 -2.42 -1.94
CA HIS A 42 -9.20 -3.28 -0.95
C HIS A 42 -8.33 -4.49 -0.59
N LYS A 43 -7.74 -5.17 -1.58
CA LYS A 43 -6.86 -6.32 -1.37
C LYS A 43 -5.67 -6.00 -0.47
N TYR A 44 -5.01 -4.86 -0.68
CA TYR A 44 -3.85 -4.51 0.14
C TYR A 44 -4.26 -3.94 1.50
N SER A 45 -5.30 -3.11 1.58
CA SER A 45 -5.74 -2.52 2.85
C SER A 45 -6.28 -3.54 3.86
N THR A 46 -6.82 -4.66 3.39
CA THR A 46 -7.29 -5.76 4.27
C THR A 46 -6.19 -6.76 4.63
N ARG A 47 -5.06 -6.75 3.91
CA ARG A 47 -3.95 -7.69 4.13
C ARG A 47 -3.01 -7.25 5.25
N PHE A 48 -2.92 -5.95 5.52
CA PHE A 48 -2.03 -5.40 6.54
C PHE A 48 -2.83 -5.04 7.79
N PHE A 49 -2.33 -5.44 8.95
CA PHE A 49 -2.82 -4.95 10.23
C PHE A 49 -1.82 -3.94 10.78
N ILE A 50 -2.26 -2.70 10.98
CA ILE A 50 -1.42 -1.62 11.53
C ILE A 50 -2.18 -1.07 12.74
N ASN A 51 -1.68 -1.34 13.94
CA ASN A 51 -2.34 -0.88 15.17
C ASN A 51 -2.60 0.65 15.11
N GLY A 52 -3.80 1.08 15.47
CA GLY A 52 -4.23 2.49 15.40
C GLY A 52 -4.64 2.99 14.01
N TYR A 53 -4.77 2.09 13.03
CA TYR A 53 -5.35 2.37 11.72
C TYR A 53 -6.49 1.39 11.49
N ASP A 54 -7.62 1.89 11.01
CA ASP A 54 -8.66 1.04 10.46
C ASP A 54 -8.46 0.78 8.96
N VAL A 55 -9.30 -0.07 8.38
CA VAL A 55 -9.20 -0.43 6.96
C VAL A 55 -9.46 0.77 6.05
N GLU A 56 -10.30 1.72 6.45
CA GLU A 56 -10.57 2.92 5.66
C GLU A 56 -9.35 3.86 5.65
N ASP A 57 -8.64 3.98 6.77
CA ASP A 57 -7.37 4.72 6.82
C ASP A 57 -6.35 4.09 5.84
N LEU A 58 -6.24 2.76 5.84
CA LEU A 58 -5.33 2.04 4.95
C LEU A 58 -5.74 2.22 3.48
N LYS A 59 -7.04 2.23 3.17
CA LYS A 59 -7.54 2.55 1.82
C LYS A 59 -7.17 3.97 1.40
N GLN A 60 -7.30 4.96 2.29
CA GLN A 60 -6.91 6.34 1.99
C GLN A 60 -5.41 6.48 1.72
N ILE A 61 -4.58 5.77 2.48
CA ILE A 61 -3.14 5.70 2.23
C ILE A 61 -2.86 5.07 0.87
N ALA A 62 -3.49 3.94 0.54
CA ALA A 62 -3.31 3.28 -0.75
C ALA A 62 -3.74 4.17 -1.93
N ARG A 63 -4.87 4.87 -1.82
CA ARG A 63 -5.33 5.86 -2.81
C ARG A 63 -4.31 6.98 -3.01
N SER A 64 -3.77 7.51 -1.92
CA SER A 64 -2.73 8.55 -1.97
C SER A 64 -1.47 8.07 -2.69
N VAL A 65 -1.04 6.84 -2.42
CA VAL A 65 0.12 6.23 -3.11
C VAL A 65 -0.12 6.05 -4.61
N ILE A 66 -1.34 5.67 -5.01
CA ILE A 66 -1.70 5.55 -6.43
C ILE A 66 -1.63 6.92 -7.10
N ILE A 67 -2.20 7.96 -6.49
CA ILE A 67 -2.15 9.33 -7.02
C ILE A 67 -0.70 9.81 -7.17
N GLU A 68 0.16 9.59 -6.17
CA GLU A 68 1.59 9.88 -6.27
C GLU A 68 2.28 9.05 -7.35
N SER A 69 1.83 7.83 -7.59
CA SER A 69 2.42 6.96 -8.61
C SER A 69 2.05 7.41 -10.02
N ILE A 70 0.89 8.03 -10.23
CA ILE A 70 0.50 8.59 -11.54
C ILE A 70 1.51 9.63 -12.01
N SER A 71 1.93 10.54 -11.12
CA SER A 71 2.90 11.60 -11.47
C SER A 71 4.31 11.06 -11.69
N LYS A 72 4.68 9.98 -10.99
CA LYS A 72 6.03 9.37 -11.04
C LYS A 72 6.19 8.30 -12.12
N PHE A 73 5.10 7.76 -12.65
CA PHE A 73 5.17 6.68 -13.63
C PHE A 73 5.77 7.20 -14.93
N ASP A 74 6.80 6.58 -15.47
CA ASP A 74 7.47 6.97 -16.72
C ASP A 74 6.99 6.16 -17.94
N GLY A 75 6.38 4.99 -17.72
CA GLY A 75 5.79 4.17 -18.78
C GLY A 75 6.79 3.46 -19.69
N ASP A 76 8.09 3.76 -19.53
CA ASP A 76 9.15 3.37 -20.46
C ASP A 76 9.94 2.13 -19.98
N HIS A 77 9.78 1.73 -18.72
CA HIS A 77 10.59 0.69 -18.08
C HIS A 77 10.00 -0.73 -18.16
N GLY A 78 9.16 -1.01 -19.17
CA GLY A 78 8.65 -2.37 -19.44
C GLY A 78 7.71 -2.95 -18.38
N SER A 79 7.36 -2.19 -17.35
CA SER A 79 6.41 -2.60 -16.31
C SER A 79 5.03 -2.02 -16.59
N GLU A 80 4.00 -2.86 -16.54
CA GLU A 80 2.63 -2.38 -16.62
C GLU A 80 2.31 -1.52 -15.41
N PHE A 81 1.51 -0.46 -15.60
CA PHE A 81 1.15 0.49 -14.55
C PHE A 81 0.60 -0.21 -13.29
N ILE A 82 -0.16 -1.29 -13.47
CA ILE A 82 -0.67 -2.12 -12.37
C ILE A 82 0.44 -2.72 -11.49
N PHE A 83 1.56 -3.16 -12.07
CA PHE A 83 2.69 -3.70 -11.33
C PHE A 83 3.40 -2.62 -10.52
N PHE A 84 3.59 -1.45 -11.14
CA PHE A 84 4.20 -0.28 -10.51
C PHE A 84 3.41 0.16 -9.27
N ILE A 85 2.10 0.38 -9.41
CA ILE A 85 1.26 0.80 -8.28
C ILE A 85 1.13 -0.30 -7.21
N SER A 86 1.04 -1.58 -7.61
CA SER A 86 0.98 -2.71 -6.67
C SER A 86 2.21 -2.75 -5.77
N THR A 87 3.39 -2.55 -6.37
CA THR A 87 4.67 -2.52 -5.66
C THR A 87 4.74 -1.34 -4.70
N ASN A 88 4.37 -0.15 -5.14
CA ASN A 88 4.41 1.05 -4.31
C ASN A 88 3.43 0.96 -3.11
N VAL A 89 2.20 0.51 -3.34
CA VAL A 89 1.20 0.33 -2.26
C VAL A 89 1.68 -0.70 -1.24
N LYS A 90 2.13 -1.88 -1.70
CA LYS A 90 2.66 -2.92 -0.83
C LYS A 90 3.83 -2.42 0.00
N ASN A 91 4.79 -1.72 -0.62
CA ASN A 91 5.97 -1.20 0.06
C ASN A 91 5.58 -0.15 1.10
N LYS A 92 4.69 0.79 0.77
CA LYS A 92 4.22 1.81 1.71
C LYS A 92 3.60 1.18 2.96
N LEU A 93 2.62 0.29 2.79
CA LEU A 93 1.93 -0.35 3.90
C LEU A 93 2.86 -1.26 4.70
N GLY A 94 3.73 -2.01 4.02
CA GLY A 94 4.74 -2.85 4.67
C GLY A 94 5.74 -2.05 5.52
N THR A 95 6.20 -0.88 5.03
CA THR A 95 7.06 0.02 5.82
C THR A 95 6.35 0.57 7.05
N MET A 96 5.06 0.91 6.93
CA MET A 96 4.27 1.37 8.08
C MET A 96 4.10 0.27 9.14
N CYS A 97 3.89 -0.98 8.72
CA CYS A 97 3.84 -2.13 9.61
C CYS A 97 5.16 -2.28 10.40
N LYS A 98 6.31 -2.25 9.72
CA LYS A 98 7.65 -2.42 10.34
C LYS A 98 8.07 -1.24 11.23
N LYS A 99 7.74 0.00 10.85
CA LYS A 99 8.10 1.19 11.63
C LYS A 99 7.44 1.21 13.01
N LYS A 100 6.29 0.55 13.16
CA LYS A 100 5.61 0.44 14.45
C LYS A 100 6.18 -0.67 15.33
N GLU A 101 6.56 -1.81 14.73
CA GLU A 101 7.26 -2.89 15.42
C GLU A 101 8.57 -2.39 16.06
N ASN A 102 9.38 -1.64 15.31
CA ASN A 102 10.59 -1.01 15.84
C ASN A 102 10.32 0.08 16.91
N ARG A 103 9.15 0.73 16.93
CA ARG A 103 8.81 1.70 17.98
C ARG A 103 8.35 1.04 19.28
N LEU A 104 7.82 -0.18 19.21
CA LEU A 104 7.51 -0.99 20.39
C LEU A 104 8.79 -1.55 21.04
N ASP A 105 9.81 -1.83 20.22
CA ASP A 105 11.10 -2.35 20.69
C ASP A 105 11.99 -1.27 21.37
N PHE A 106 11.76 0.02 21.06
CA PHE A 106 12.45 1.14 21.71
C PHE A 106 11.66 1.79 22.85
N SER A 107 10.44 1.33 23.14
CA SER A 107 9.63 1.86 24.24
C SER A 107 9.72 0.97 25.48
N SER A 108 10.91 0.83 26.06
CA SER A 108 11.11 0.74 27.52
C SER A 108 12.60 0.64 27.88
N LEU A 109 13.30 1.77 27.97
CA LEU A 109 14.52 1.88 28.80
C LEU A 109 14.28 2.65 30.11
N ASP A 110 13.06 3.16 30.33
CA ASP A 110 12.68 3.94 31.52
C ASP A 110 11.49 3.34 32.30
N SER A 111 11.19 2.04 32.13
CA SER A 111 10.31 1.36 33.09
C SER A 111 11.17 0.87 34.26
N PRO A 112 10.88 1.26 35.52
CA PRO A 112 11.68 0.86 36.66
C PRO A 112 11.79 -0.66 36.78
N ILE A 113 13.02 -1.13 37.00
CA ILE A 113 13.33 -2.52 37.32
C ILE A 113 13.05 -2.73 38.82
N GLY A 114 11.91 -3.35 39.15
CA GLY A 114 11.56 -3.81 40.51
C GLY A 114 10.05 -3.65 40.75
N GLU A 115 9.30 -4.67 41.12
CA GLU A 115 9.60 -5.71 42.12
C GLU A 115 9.34 -7.14 41.62
N GLY A 116 10.26 -8.04 41.99
CA GLY A 116 9.89 -9.41 42.40
C GLY A 116 9.72 -10.49 41.32
N ILE A 117 10.86 -11.12 40.97
CA ILE A 117 11.00 -12.55 40.60
C ILE A 117 10.60 -12.96 39.17
N THR A 118 11.60 -13.46 38.45
CA THR A 118 11.59 -14.06 37.10
C THR A 118 10.78 -15.35 37.05
N ILE A 119 9.94 -15.54 36.03
CA ILE A 119 9.15 -16.77 35.82
C ILE A 119 9.97 -17.78 35.02
N GLY A 120 10.38 -18.86 35.69
CA GLY A 120 11.09 -20.00 35.12
C GLY A 120 11.65 -20.89 36.22
N GLU A 121 10.75 -21.55 36.95
CA GLU A 121 11.02 -22.46 38.06
C GLU A 121 12.06 -23.56 37.74
N THR A 122 12.66 -24.14 38.80
CA THR A 122 13.26 -25.49 38.91
C THR A 122 14.77 -25.54 39.17
N ILE A 123 15.15 -25.39 40.44
CA ILE A 123 15.82 -26.51 41.13
C ILE A 123 14.93 -26.80 42.35
N LYS A 124 14.00 -27.74 42.17
CA LYS A 124 13.43 -28.48 43.30
C LYS A 124 14.53 -29.42 43.78
N ASP A 125 14.79 -29.40 45.09
CA ASP A 125 15.45 -30.50 45.80
C ASP A 125 14.68 -31.81 45.63
#